data_AF-A0A857JDK8-F1
#
_entry.id   AF-A0A857JDK8-F1
#
_cell.length_a   1.000
_cell.length_b   1.000
_cell.length_c   1.000
_cell.angle_alpha   90.00
_cell.angle_beta   90.00
_cell.angle_gamma   90.00
#
_symmetry.space_group_name_H-M   'P 1'
#
loop_
_entity.id
_entity.type
_entity.pdbx_description
1 polymer ?
#
loop_
_entity_poly.entity_id
_entity_poly.type
_entity_poly.pdbx_seq_one_letter_code
_entity_poly.pdbx_strand_id
1 'polypeptide(L)'
;MKALKDLLAEKAALEAAISGAHQKASQEALAQVHQLIAEFGFTAQQVFPWKPQVKKVAAKYLDEKSGATWTGRGKPPAWIVGKDRDDFLIERPEPADRAPFLAEMAAAAANRHR
;
A
#
# COMPACT_ATOMS: atom_id res chain seq x y z
N MET A 1 -38.12 -27.53 -7.82
CA MET A 1 -36.87 -26.93 -7.27
C MET A 1 -35.87 -26.85 -8.40
N LYS A 2 -35.27 -25.67 -8.63
CA LYS A 2 -34.17 -25.54 -9.60
C LYS A 2 -32.96 -26.35 -9.09
N ALA A 3 -32.34 -27.11 -9.97
CA ALA A 3 -31.12 -27.85 -9.63
C ALA A 3 -29.97 -26.85 -9.41
N LEU A 4 -29.03 -27.18 -8.53
CA LEU A 4 -27.91 -26.28 -8.17
C LEU A 4 -27.12 -25.79 -9.40
N LYS A 5 -26.92 -26.66 -10.40
CA LYS A 5 -26.24 -26.32 -11.66
C LYS A 5 -26.97 -25.24 -12.46
N ASP A 6 -28.30 -25.26 -12.44
CA ASP A 6 -29.16 -24.30 -13.16
C ASP A 6 -29.06 -22.91 -12.52
N LEU A 7 -29.11 -22.83 -11.18
CA LEU A 7 -28.96 -21.59 -10.42
C LEU A 7 -27.58 -20.93 -10.64
N LEU A 8 -26.51 -21.71 -10.79
CA LEU A 8 -25.18 -21.19 -11.09
C LEU A 8 -25.08 -20.63 -12.51
N ALA A 9 -25.69 -21.29 -13.49
CA ALA A 9 -25.72 -20.81 -14.87
C ALA A 9 -26.51 -19.50 -15.00
N GLU A 10 -27.66 -19.41 -14.33
CA GLU A 10 -28.49 -18.20 -14.28
C GLU A 10 -27.73 -17.03 -13.61
N LYS A 11 -27.00 -17.29 -12.51
CA LYS A 11 -26.13 -16.28 -11.88
C LYS A 11 -25.04 -15.79 -12.84
N ALA A 12 -24.34 -16.68 -13.54
CA ALA A 12 -23.27 -16.29 -14.45
C ALA A 12 -23.79 -15.42 -15.61
N ALA A 13 -24.97 -15.75 -16.14
CA ALA A 13 -25.62 -14.94 -17.17
C ALA A 13 -26.03 -13.56 -16.65
N LEU A 14 -26.55 -13.47 -15.43
CA LEU A 14 -26.89 -12.20 -14.78
C LEU A 14 -25.65 -11.33 -14.52
N GLU A 15 -24.56 -11.90 -14.02
CA GLU A 15 -23.30 -11.18 -13.82
C GLU A 15 -22.73 -10.64 -15.13
N ALA A 16 -22.78 -11.44 -16.20
CA ALA A 16 -22.37 -11.01 -17.53
C ALA A 16 -23.23 -9.82 -18.03
N ALA A 17 -24.56 -9.91 -17.87
CA ALA A 17 -25.48 -8.83 -18.22
C ALA A 17 -25.25 -7.55 -17.38
N ILE A 18 -25.03 -7.69 -16.07
CA ILE A 18 -24.72 -6.58 -15.17
C ILE A 18 -23.41 -5.90 -15.58
N SER A 19 -22.37 -6.67 -15.89
CA SER A 19 -21.08 -6.12 -16.30
C SER A 19 -21.18 -5.33 -17.62
N GLY A 20 -21.91 -5.87 -18.60
CA GLY A 20 -22.16 -5.19 -19.87
C GLY A 20 -23.01 -3.93 -19.72
N ALA A 21 -24.05 -3.98 -18.87
CA ALA A 21 -24.87 -2.81 -18.54
C ALA A 21 -24.05 -1.74 -17.81
N HIS A 22 -23.19 -2.12 -16.86
CA HIS A 22 -22.33 -1.21 -16.13
C HIS A 22 -21.28 -0.54 -17.04
N GLN A 23 -20.67 -1.29 -17.98
CA GLN A 23 -19.77 -0.72 -18.98
C GLN A 23 -20.48 0.30 -19.87
N LYS A 24 -21.70 -0.01 -20.31
CA LYS A 24 -22.49 0.92 -21.13
C LYS A 24 -22.87 2.18 -20.34
N ALA A 25 -23.35 1.99 -19.11
CA ALA A 25 -23.71 3.11 -18.22
C ALA A 25 -22.50 3.98 -17.88
N SER A 26 -21.31 3.40 -17.68
CA SER A 26 -20.10 4.17 -17.40
C SER A 26 -19.60 4.95 -18.62
N GLN A 27 -19.68 4.38 -19.82
CA GLN A 27 -19.37 5.09 -21.07
C GLN A 27 -20.33 6.26 -21.30
N GLU A 28 -21.62 6.05 -21.05
CA GLU A 28 -22.63 7.10 -21.16
C GLU A 28 -22.38 8.22 -20.13
N ALA A 29 -22.07 7.88 -18.89
CA ALA A 29 -21.70 8.85 -17.87
C ALA A 29 -20.44 9.65 -18.26
N LEU A 30 -19.42 9.00 -18.83
CA LEU A 30 -18.23 9.69 -19.33
C LEU A 30 -18.56 10.65 -20.47
N ALA A 31 -19.43 10.26 -21.40
CA ALA A 31 -19.87 11.14 -22.48
C ALA A 31 -20.59 12.38 -21.94
N GLN A 32 -21.48 12.20 -20.95
CA GLN A 32 -22.17 13.32 -20.28
C GLN A 32 -21.18 14.26 -19.57
N VAL A 33 -20.19 13.70 -18.85
CA VAL A 33 -19.13 14.49 -18.21
C VAL A 33 -18.32 15.28 -19.24
N HIS A 34 -17.93 14.66 -20.35
CA HIS A 34 -17.22 15.37 -21.43
C HIS A 34 -18.07 16.48 -22.06
N GLN A 35 -19.37 16.26 -22.25
CA GLN A 35 -20.28 17.28 -22.77
C GLN A 35 -20.38 18.47 -21.80
N LEU A 36 -20.53 18.21 -20.49
CA LEU A 36 -20.53 19.26 -19.47
C LEU A 36 -19.20 20.01 -19.41
N ILE A 37 -18.07 19.30 -19.56
CA ILE A 37 -16.74 19.92 -19.63
C ILE A 37 -16.63 20.85 -20.84
N ALA A 38 -17.12 20.42 -22.01
CA ALA A 38 -17.07 21.20 -23.23
C ALA A 38 -18.01 22.43 -23.17
N GLU A 39 -19.22 22.27 -22.64
CA GLU A 39 -20.23 23.34 -22.53
C GLU A 39 -19.77 24.46 -21.59
N PHE A 40 -19.27 24.09 -20.41
CA PHE A 40 -18.90 25.05 -19.36
C PHE A 40 -17.41 25.41 -19.36
N GLY A 41 -16.60 24.79 -20.23
CA GLY A 41 -15.16 25.01 -20.30
C GLY A 41 -14.41 24.60 -19.02
N PHE A 42 -14.88 23.57 -18.32
CA PHE A 42 -14.24 23.12 -17.09
C PHE A 42 -12.81 22.66 -17.34
N THR A 43 -11.88 23.13 -16.51
CA THR A 43 -10.49 22.68 -16.57
C THR A 43 -10.30 21.38 -15.80
N ALA A 44 -9.32 20.56 -16.19
CA ALA A 44 -9.02 19.30 -15.50
C ALA A 44 -8.79 19.48 -13.98
N GLN A 45 -8.24 20.63 -13.56
CA GLN A 45 -8.07 21.00 -12.14
C GLN A 45 -9.39 21.17 -11.38
N GLN A 46 -10.47 21.60 -12.04
CA GLN A 46 -11.79 21.82 -11.40
C GLN A 46 -12.60 20.52 -11.31
N VAL A 47 -12.46 19.64 -12.30
CA VAL A 47 -13.15 18.34 -12.34
C VAL A 47 -12.45 17.31 -11.47
N PHE A 48 -11.12 17.29 -11.50
CA PHE A 48 -10.27 16.41 -10.71
C PHE A 48 -9.38 17.26 -9.81
N PRO A 49 -9.82 17.60 -8.58
CA PRO A 49 -8.93 18.25 -7.65
C PRO A 49 -7.77 17.29 -7.35
N TRP A 50 -6.60 17.60 -7.91
CA TRP A 50 -5.38 16.86 -7.64
C TRP A 50 -5.04 17.05 -6.17
N LYS A 51 -5.44 16.10 -5.33
CA LYS A 51 -4.95 16.03 -3.96
C LYS A 51 -3.52 15.51 -4.05
N PRO A 52 -2.49 16.33 -3.76
CA PRO A 52 -1.14 15.78 -3.64
C PRO A 52 -1.19 14.69 -2.58
N GLN A 53 -0.98 13.45 -3.00
CA GLN A 53 -0.81 12.32 -2.09
C GLN A 53 0.50 12.61 -1.34
N VAL A 54 0.40 13.22 -0.16
CA VAL A 54 1.53 13.37 0.75
C VAL A 54 1.86 11.95 1.20
N LYS A 55 2.76 11.29 0.48
CA LYS A 55 3.36 10.02 0.92
C LYS A 55 3.99 10.33 2.28
N LYS A 56 3.34 9.88 3.36
CA LYS A 56 3.90 9.94 4.71
C LYS A 56 5.20 9.14 4.65
N VAL A 57 6.31 9.86 4.64
CA VAL A 57 7.64 9.25 4.70
C VAL A 57 7.67 8.46 6.01
N ALA A 58 7.97 7.16 5.94
CA ALA A 58 8.09 6.32 7.12
C ALA A 58 9.09 6.98 8.10
N ALA A 59 8.75 6.99 9.39
CA ALA A 59 9.69 7.44 10.40
C ALA A 59 10.92 6.54 10.34
N LYS A 60 12.11 7.13 10.21
CA LYS A 60 13.37 6.39 10.13
C LYS A 60 13.95 6.18 11.53
N TYR A 61 13.68 7.11 12.44
CA TYR A 61 14.16 7.09 13.82
C TYR A 61 13.01 7.18 14.83
N LEU A 62 13.11 6.45 15.94
CA LEU A 62 12.20 6.47 17.08
C LEU A 62 13.00 6.58 18.38
N ASP A 63 12.59 7.49 19.26
CA ASP A 63 13.13 7.59 20.61
C ASP A 63 12.30 6.76 21.58
N GLU A 64 12.89 5.72 22.18
CA GLU A 64 12.19 4.82 23.11
C GLU A 64 11.78 5.51 24.41
N LYS A 65 12.44 6.62 24.77
CA LYS A 65 12.18 7.34 26.03
C LYS A 65 11.01 8.32 25.92
N SER A 66 10.78 8.90 24.75
CA SER A 66 9.73 9.90 24.51
C SER A 66 8.66 9.45 23.52
N GLY A 67 8.86 8.35 22.81
CA GLY A 67 7.99 7.89 21.72
C GLY A 67 8.02 8.82 20.50
N ALA A 68 8.92 9.81 20.47
CA ALA A 68 9.02 10.75 19.37
C ALA A 68 9.64 10.08 18.14
N THR A 69 9.02 10.29 16.97
CA THR A 69 9.49 9.73 15.70
C THR A 69 10.03 10.82 14.79
N TRP A 70 11.10 10.51 14.06
CA TRP A 70 11.71 11.43 13.10
C TRP A 70 11.97 10.72 11.76
N THR A 71 11.54 11.35 10.67
CA THR A 71 11.66 10.81 9.31
C THR A 71 13.08 10.96 8.73
N GLY A 72 14.03 11.52 9.48
CA GLY A 72 15.39 11.80 9.01
C GLY A 72 15.49 12.96 8.02
N ARG A 73 14.38 13.63 7.70
CA ARG A 73 14.32 14.83 6.85
C ARG A 73 14.06 16.07 7.71
N GLY A 74 14.79 17.15 7.47
CA GLY A 74 14.62 18.44 8.17
C GLY A 74 15.48 18.59 9.43
N LYS A 75 15.12 19.55 10.30
CA LYS A 75 15.87 19.86 11.51
C LYS A 75 15.77 18.68 12.50
N PRO A 76 16.91 18.12 12.95
CA PRO A 76 16.88 17.00 13.90
C PRO A 76 16.26 17.43 15.24
N PRO A 77 15.40 16.58 15.85
CA PRO A 77 14.86 16.83 17.18
C PRO A 77 15.95 16.88 18.26
N ALA A 78 15.71 17.59 19.36
CA ALA A 78 16.68 17.72 20.45
C ALA A 78 17.15 16.38 21.06
N TRP A 79 16.35 15.31 20.95
CA TRP A 79 16.71 13.99 21.47
C TRP A 79 17.78 13.25 20.65
N ILE A 80 17.90 13.53 19.34
CA ILE A 80 18.92 12.92 18.45
C ILE A 80 20.13 13.83 18.19
N VAL A 81 20.05 15.12 18.57
CA VAL A 81 21.15 16.08 18.40
C VAL A 81 22.28 15.75 19.37
N GLY A 82 23.46 15.40 18.83
CA GLY A 82 24.65 15.08 19.62
C GLY A 82 24.75 13.64 20.11
N LYS A 83 23.81 12.77 19.72
CA LYS A 83 23.86 11.31 19.98
C LYS A 83 24.09 10.54 18.68
N ASP A 84 24.50 9.28 18.81
CA ASP A 84 24.59 8.38 17.67
C ASP A 84 23.19 8.13 17.10
N ARG A 85 23.05 8.24 15.79
CA ARG A 85 21.76 8.22 15.10
C ARG A 85 21.29 6.79 14.84
N ASP A 86 22.23 5.86 14.76
CA ASP A 86 21.98 4.46 14.46
C ASP A 86 21.32 3.72 15.64
N ASP A 87 21.50 4.22 16.87
CA ASP A 87 20.81 3.71 18.05
C ASP A 87 19.29 3.92 18.02
N PHE A 88 18.83 4.98 17.36
CA PHE A 88 17.42 5.34 17.27
C PHE A 88 16.75 4.83 15.99
N LEU A 89 17.46 4.09 15.15
CA LEU A 89 16.96 3.63 13.86
C LEU A 89 15.90 2.54 14.03
N ILE A 90 14.70 2.76 13.48
CA ILE A 90 13.58 1.80 13.58
C ILE A 90 13.91 0.50 12.83
N GLU A 91 14.64 0.62 11.73
CA GLU A 91 15.11 -0.50 10.91
C GLU A 91 16.62 -0.63 11.11
N ARG A 92 17.04 -1.09 12.29
CA ARG A 92 18.43 -1.43 12.59
C ARG A 92 18.86 -2.52 11.58
N PRO A 93 19.79 -2.26 10.64
CA PRO A 93 20.37 -3.36 9.89
C PRO A 93 21.15 -4.21 10.88
N GLU A 94 20.72 -5.46 11.07
CA GLU A 94 21.45 -6.44 11.88
C GLU A 94 22.93 -6.44 11.45
N PRO A 95 23.88 -6.36 12.40
CA PRO A 95 25.30 -6.35 12.06
C PRO A 95 25.63 -7.65 11.32
N ALA A 96 26.14 -7.52 10.10
CA ALA A 96 26.46 -8.62 9.18
C ALA A 96 27.43 -9.67 9.76
N ASP A 97 28.04 -9.40 10.92
CA ASP A 97 29.00 -10.26 11.61
C ASP A 97 28.37 -11.38 12.46
N ARG A 98 27.05 -11.41 12.66
CA ARG A 98 26.34 -12.52 13.37
C ARG A 98 25.88 -13.67 12.46
N ALA A 99 26.32 -13.69 11.20
CA ALA A 99 26.02 -14.75 10.24
C ALA A 99 26.51 -16.18 10.58
N PRO A 100 27.56 -16.44 11.39
CA PRO A 100 28.05 -17.82 11.54
C PRO A 100 27.17 -18.72 12.41
N PHE A 101 26.49 -18.17 13.43
CA PHE A 101 25.80 -19.01 14.43
C PHE A 101 24.40 -19.48 13.98
N LEU A 102 23.70 -18.69 13.17
CA LEU A 102 22.40 -19.07 12.60
C LEU A 102 22.51 -20.12 11.48
N ALA A 103 23.63 -20.14 10.75
CA ALA A 103 23.88 -21.14 9.72
C ALA A 103 24.18 -22.54 10.33
N GLU A 104 24.87 -22.59 11.47
CA GLU A 104 25.24 -23.85 12.14
C GLU A 104 24.03 -24.53 12.80
N MET A 105 23.08 -23.76 13.35
CA MET A 105 21.87 -24.32 13.99
C MET A 105 20.85 -24.87 12.96
N ALA A 106 20.86 -24.36 11.72
CA ALA A 106 20.01 -24.88 10.64
C ALA A 106 20.54 -26.21 10.05
N ALA A 107 21.85 -26.46 10.09
CA ALA A 107 22.44 -27.69 9.58
C ALA A 107 22.27 -28.89 10.54
N ALA A 108 22.15 -28.65 11.86
CA ALA A 108 22.01 -29.71 12.86
C ALA A 108 20.62 -30.40 12.90
N ALA A 109 19.63 -29.87 12.19
CA ALA A 109 18.29 -30.46 12.09
C ALA A 109 18.12 -31.46 10.93
N ALA A 110 19.11 -31.61 10.04
CA ALA A 110 18.99 -32.41 8.82
C ALA A 110 19.63 -33.82 8.89
N ASN A 111 20.22 -34.23 10.02
CA ASN A 111 20.86 -35.54 10.13
C ASN A 111 20.48 -36.32 11.39
N ARG A 112 19.21 -36.67 11.52
CA ARG A 112 18.75 -37.83 12.28
C ARG A 112 17.57 -38.46 11.56
N HIS A 113 17.88 -39.33 10.61
CA HIS A 113 17.18 -40.59 10.32
C HIS A 113 17.90 -41.23 9.11
N ARG A 114 18.92 -42.02 9.42
CA ARG A 114 19.26 -43.21 8.65
C ARG A 114 19.20 -44.39 9.59
#